data_AF-A0A7G2K1L9-F1
#
_entry.id   AF-A0A7G2K1L9-F1
#
_cell.length_a   1.000
_cell.length_b   1.000
_cell.length_c   1.000
_cell.angle_alpha   90.00
_cell.angle_beta   90.00
_cell.angle_gamma   90.00
#
_symmetry.space_group_name_H-M   'P 1'
#
loop_
_entity.id
_entity.type
_entity.pdbx_description
1 polymer ?
#
loop_
_entity_poly.entity_id
_entity_poly.type
_entity_poly.pdbx_seq_one_letter_code
_entity_poly.pdbx_strand_id
1 'polypeptide(L)'
;ITALDENRTELYRQTYYSIGGGFIVDEAHFGKEEKTTVQVPYPYKNAEDILKHCSDNGLMLSTVMLENEIALNGKEAVSAHIENVWKTMQACIEHGIHTEGILPGPLKVPRRAASLYRMLQANTNLSNDPMRVIDWVNMFALAVNEENAAGGRVVTAPTNGACGIIPAVLAYYEK
;
A
#
# COMPACT_ATOMS: atom_id res chain seq x y z
N ILE A 1 6.61 -14.13 -22.63
CA ILE A 1 8.09 -14.15 -22.58
C ILE A 1 8.55 -15.31 -23.47
N THR A 2 9.53 -15.07 -24.34
CA THR A 2 10.07 -16.08 -25.25
C THR A 2 11.59 -16.09 -25.15
N ALA A 3 12.20 -17.26 -24.98
CA ALA A 3 13.64 -17.49 -25.00
C ALA A 3 14.03 -18.14 -26.32
N LEU A 4 15.10 -17.65 -26.94
CA LEU A 4 15.60 -18.09 -28.24
C LEU A 4 17.05 -18.59 -28.11
N ASP A 5 17.46 -19.52 -28.98
CA ASP A 5 18.87 -19.90 -29.14
C ASP A 5 19.64 -18.91 -30.03
N GLU A 6 20.92 -19.21 -30.30
CA GLU A 6 21.79 -18.42 -31.18
C GLU A 6 21.30 -18.32 -32.64
N ASN A 7 20.52 -19.31 -33.09
CA ASN A 7 19.93 -19.36 -34.43
C ASN A 7 18.53 -18.74 -34.49
N ARG A 8 18.08 -18.08 -33.40
CA ARG A 8 16.73 -17.53 -33.22
C ARG A 8 15.62 -18.58 -33.23
N THR A 9 15.95 -19.84 -32.95
CA THR A 9 14.98 -20.91 -32.72
C THR A 9 14.38 -20.76 -31.33
N GLU A 10 13.06 -20.95 -31.21
CA GLU A 10 12.37 -20.88 -29.92
C GLU A 10 12.76 -22.06 -29.01
N LEU A 11 13.35 -21.75 -27.86
CA LEU A 11 13.68 -22.72 -26.81
C LEU A 11 12.55 -22.87 -25.80
N TYR A 12 11.90 -21.75 -25.47
CA TYR A 12 10.84 -21.71 -24.47
C TYR A 12 9.94 -20.50 -24.68
N ARG A 13 8.65 -20.68 -24.41
CA ARG A 13 7.66 -19.60 -24.42
C ARG A 13 6.69 -19.79 -23.27
N GLN A 14 6.43 -18.69 -22.57
CA GLN A 14 5.47 -18.64 -21.47
C GLN A 14 4.68 -17.35 -21.51
N THR A 15 3.36 -17.48 -21.34
CA THR A 15 2.43 -16.35 -21.24
C THR A 15 2.09 -16.12 -19.76
N TYR A 16 2.15 -14.86 -19.33
CA TYR A 16 1.79 -14.43 -17.98
C TYR A 16 0.70 -13.36 -18.04
N TYR A 17 -0.25 -13.44 -17.13
CA TYR A 17 -1.32 -12.47 -16.94
C TYR A 17 -1.11 -11.72 -15.62
N SER A 18 -1.21 -10.38 -15.66
CA SER A 18 -1.26 -9.56 -14.43
C SER A 18 -2.71 -9.39 -14.01
N ILE A 19 -3.08 -9.96 -12.86
CA ILE A 19 -4.48 -10.03 -12.38
C ILE A 19 -4.81 -8.94 -11.36
N GLY A 20 -3.94 -7.93 -11.20
CA GLY A 20 -4.11 -6.81 -10.28
C GLY A 20 -3.30 -6.96 -8.99
N GLY A 21 -3.03 -5.85 -8.29
CA GLY A 21 -2.32 -5.84 -7.01
C GLY A 21 -0.84 -6.31 -7.05
N GLY A 22 -0.27 -6.50 -8.24
CA GLY A 22 1.06 -7.09 -8.41
C GLY A 22 1.07 -8.61 -8.54
N PHE A 23 -0.09 -9.27 -8.49
CA PHE A 23 -0.21 -10.71 -8.69
C PHE A 23 -0.09 -11.08 -10.17
N ILE A 24 0.62 -12.18 -10.43
CA ILE A 24 0.82 -12.76 -11.77
C ILE A 24 0.41 -14.22 -11.77
N VAL A 25 -0.21 -14.67 -12.86
CA VAL A 25 -0.55 -16.07 -13.08
C VAL A 25 -0.12 -16.46 -14.49
N ASP A 26 0.38 -17.67 -14.66
CA ASP A 26 0.64 -18.17 -16.01
C ASP A 26 -0.65 -18.59 -16.72
N GLU A 27 -0.55 -18.80 -18.02
CA GLU A 27 -1.68 -19.20 -18.86
C GLU A 27 -2.30 -20.56 -18.49
N ALA A 28 -1.50 -21.50 -17.98
CA ALA A 28 -2.00 -22.82 -17.60
C ALA A 28 -2.83 -22.78 -16.30
N HIS A 29 -2.60 -21.78 -15.46
CA HIS A 29 -3.29 -21.57 -14.18
C HIS A 29 -4.31 -20.42 -14.21
N PHE A 30 -4.44 -19.71 -15.35
CA PHE A 30 -5.42 -18.63 -15.50
C PHE A 30 -6.85 -19.15 -15.30
N GLY A 31 -7.58 -18.54 -14.35
CA GLY A 31 -8.96 -18.91 -14.01
C GLY A 31 -9.12 -20.17 -13.14
N LYS A 32 -8.02 -20.75 -12.64
CA LYS A 32 -8.07 -21.85 -11.67
C LYS A 32 -7.96 -21.29 -10.25
N GLU A 33 -8.87 -21.67 -9.37
CA GLU A 33 -8.77 -21.36 -7.94
C GLU A 33 -7.75 -22.30 -7.28
N GLU A 34 -6.66 -21.76 -6.76
CA GLU A 34 -5.81 -22.50 -5.83
C GLU A 34 -6.55 -22.66 -4.50
N LYS A 35 -7.00 -23.90 -4.21
CA LYS A 35 -7.61 -24.25 -2.93
C LYS A 35 -6.52 -24.47 -1.89
N THR A 36 -5.90 -23.40 -1.45
CA THR A 36 -5.03 -23.46 -0.26
C THR A 36 -5.93 -23.33 0.97
N THR A 37 -6.24 -24.44 1.62
CA THR A 37 -6.91 -24.42 2.93
C THR A 37 -5.91 -23.94 3.97
N VAL A 38 -5.94 -22.65 4.24
CA VAL A 38 -5.13 -22.02 5.27
C VAL A 38 -5.81 -22.26 6.63
N GLN A 39 -5.09 -22.87 7.58
CA GLN A 39 -5.59 -23.06 8.94
C GLN A 39 -5.15 -21.89 9.81
N VAL A 40 -6.13 -21.16 10.34
CA VAL A 40 -5.93 -20.05 11.30
C VAL A 40 -6.88 -20.21 12.48
N PRO A 41 -6.58 -19.61 13.65
CA PRO A 41 -7.42 -19.71 14.84
C PRO A 41 -8.84 -19.16 14.65
N TYR A 42 -8.98 -18.07 13.89
CA TYR A 42 -10.26 -17.37 13.69
C TYR A 42 -10.60 -17.27 12.19
N PRO A 43 -10.98 -18.38 11.52
CA PRO A 43 -11.28 -18.37 10.09
C PRO A 43 -12.58 -17.58 9.83
N TYR A 44 -12.59 -16.80 8.76
CA TYR A 44 -13.75 -15.98 8.40
C TYR A 44 -13.94 -15.92 6.88
N LYS A 45 -15.20 -15.79 6.45
CA LYS A 45 -15.61 -15.55 5.05
C LYS A 45 -16.31 -14.22 4.89
N ASN A 46 -16.96 -13.73 5.94
CA ASN A 46 -17.73 -12.50 5.94
C ASN A 46 -17.49 -11.70 7.23
N ALA A 47 -18.08 -10.49 7.31
CA ALA A 47 -17.93 -9.64 8.49
C ALA A 47 -18.62 -10.21 9.74
N GLU A 48 -19.71 -10.97 9.58
CA GLU A 48 -20.44 -11.59 10.69
C GLU A 48 -19.57 -12.63 11.43
N ASP A 49 -18.81 -13.43 10.69
CA ASP A 49 -17.85 -14.39 11.26
C ASP A 49 -16.83 -13.68 12.16
N ILE A 50 -16.28 -12.55 11.69
CA ILE A 50 -15.28 -11.77 12.45
C ILE A 50 -15.90 -11.19 13.72
N LEU A 51 -17.09 -10.59 13.62
CA LEU A 51 -17.80 -10.03 14.78
C LEU A 51 -18.13 -11.12 15.81
N LYS A 52 -18.51 -12.31 15.34
CA LYS A 52 -18.73 -13.47 16.19
C LYS A 52 -17.45 -13.88 16.92
N HIS A 53 -16.32 -13.99 16.23
CA HIS A 53 -15.03 -14.30 16.86
C HIS A 53 -14.63 -13.25 17.91
N CYS A 54 -14.83 -11.97 17.62
CA CYS A 54 -14.59 -10.89 18.59
C CYS A 54 -15.49 -11.04 19.83
N SER A 55 -16.78 -11.29 19.64
CA SER A 55 -17.75 -11.43 20.74
C SER A 55 -17.51 -12.68 21.59
N ASP A 56 -17.36 -13.84 20.96
CA ASP A 56 -17.23 -15.13 21.64
C ASP A 56 -15.92 -15.24 22.45
N ASN A 57 -14.88 -14.51 22.04
CA ASN A 57 -13.56 -14.54 22.67
C ASN A 57 -13.22 -13.28 23.48
N GLY A 58 -14.08 -12.25 23.48
CA GLY A 58 -13.80 -10.96 24.12
C GLY A 58 -12.59 -10.23 23.52
N LEU A 59 -12.35 -10.39 22.21
CA LEU A 59 -11.18 -9.84 21.51
C LEU A 59 -11.54 -8.65 20.63
N MET A 60 -10.60 -7.71 20.48
CA MET A 60 -10.70 -6.64 19.49
C MET A 60 -10.50 -7.20 18.07
N LEU A 61 -11.07 -6.53 17.07
CA LEU A 61 -10.89 -6.86 15.64
C LEU A 61 -9.40 -6.98 15.27
N SER A 62 -8.57 -6.04 15.73
CA SER A 62 -7.13 -6.04 15.47
C SER A 62 -6.44 -7.26 16.07
N THR A 63 -6.86 -7.72 17.26
CA THR A 63 -6.32 -8.92 17.89
C THR A 63 -6.70 -10.17 17.10
N VAL A 64 -7.94 -10.29 16.65
CA VAL A 64 -8.39 -11.41 15.80
C VAL A 64 -7.55 -11.50 14.52
N MET A 65 -7.31 -10.36 13.86
CA MET A 65 -6.45 -10.32 12.65
C MET A 65 -4.99 -10.64 12.96
N LEU A 66 -4.46 -10.12 14.06
CA LEU A 66 -3.08 -10.36 14.47
C LEU A 66 -2.83 -11.84 14.79
N GLU A 67 -3.71 -12.50 15.54
CA GLU A 67 -3.58 -13.92 15.87
C GLU A 67 -3.62 -14.81 14.62
N ASN A 68 -4.48 -14.47 13.65
CA ASN A 68 -4.49 -15.17 12.37
C ASN A 68 -3.18 -14.99 11.60
N GLU A 69 -2.63 -13.78 11.53
CA GLU A 69 -1.34 -13.53 10.87
C GLU A 69 -0.17 -14.21 11.57
N ILE A 70 -0.16 -14.21 12.91
CA ILE A 70 0.86 -14.89 13.73
C ILE A 70 0.84 -16.39 13.48
N ALA A 71 -0.35 -16.99 13.34
CA ALA A 71 -0.47 -18.43 13.05
C ALA A 71 0.13 -18.82 11.69
N LEU A 72 0.21 -17.89 10.73
CA LEU A 72 0.75 -18.13 9.38
C LEU A 72 2.25 -17.84 9.27
N ASN A 73 2.67 -16.72 9.86
CA ASN A 73 3.99 -16.15 9.58
C ASN A 73 4.90 -16.13 10.82
N GLY A 74 4.35 -16.34 12.02
CA GLY A 74 5.06 -16.17 13.28
C GLY A 74 5.11 -14.72 13.75
N LYS A 75 5.17 -14.51 15.06
CA LYS A 75 5.02 -13.19 15.70
C LYS A 75 6.09 -12.20 15.28
N GLU A 76 7.34 -12.64 15.26
CA GLU A 76 8.50 -11.82 14.93
C GLU A 76 8.45 -11.34 13.47
N ALA A 77 8.07 -12.23 12.54
CA ALA A 77 7.97 -11.90 11.13
C ALA A 77 6.83 -10.89 10.85
N VAL A 78 5.66 -11.10 11.46
CA VAL A 78 4.53 -10.16 11.34
C VAL A 78 4.92 -8.78 11.86
N SER A 79 5.55 -8.73 13.04
CA SER A 79 5.95 -7.47 13.67
C SER A 79 6.98 -6.72 12.81
N ALA A 80 8.03 -7.42 12.36
CA ALA A 80 9.05 -6.85 11.48
C ALA A 80 8.47 -6.39 10.13
N HIS A 81 7.50 -7.12 9.58
CA HIS A 81 6.87 -6.75 8.32
C HIS A 81 6.04 -5.46 8.45
N ILE A 82 5.20 -5.35 9.47
CA ILE A 82 4.38 -4.15 9.72
C ILE A 82 5.27 -2.93 9.92
N GLU A 83 6.35 -3.06 10.69
CA GLU A 83 7.34 -1.99 10.90
C GLU A 83 7.99 -1.56 9.58
N ASN A 84 8.42 -2.52 8.74
CA ASN A 84 9.02 -2.24 7.45
C ASN A 84 8.04 -1.56 6.47
N VAL A 85 6.77 -1.97 6.47
CA VAL A 85 5.70 -1.33 5.69
C VAL A 85 5.55 0.12 6.12
N TRP A 86 5.42 0.39 7.42
CA TRP A 86 5.27 1.74 7.93
C TRP A 86 6.49 2.62 7.64
N LYS A 87 7.70 2.12 7.89
CA LYS A 87 8.95 2.82 7.58
C LYS A 87 9.06 3.17 6.09
N THR A 88 8.63 2.27 5.20
CA THR A 88 8.64 2.52 3.75
C THR A 88 7.60 3.58 3.38
N MET A 89 6.42 3.55 4.00
CA MET A 89 5.39 4.59 3.83
C MET A 89 5.88 5.97 4.28
N GLN A 90 6.51 6.07 5.45
CA GLN A 90 7.10 7.31 5.97
C GLN A 90 8.19 7.84 5.03
N ALA A 91 9.10 6.98 4.56
CA ALA A 91 10.14 7.37 3.61
C ALA A 91 9.54 7.90 2.28
N CYS A 92 8.45 7.30 1.80
CA CYS A 92 7.76 7.77 0.61
C CYS A 92 7.13 9.16 0.82
N ILE A 93 6.47 9.38 1.97
CA ILE A 93 5.97 10.71 2.33
C ILE A 93 7.11 11.73 2.34
N GLU A 94 8.19 11.42 3.06
CA GLU A 94 9.36 12.30 3.24
C GLU A 94 9.98 12.71 1.90
N HIS A 95 10.10 11.75 0.96
CA HIS A 95 10.55 12.05 -0.38
C HIS A 95 9.56 12.94 -1.15
N GLY A 96 8.26 12.61 -1.09
CA GLY A 96 7.22 13.36 -1.80
C GLY A 96 7.09 14.82 -1.36
N ILE A 97 7.29 15.12 -0.06
CA ILE A 97 7.24 16.50 0.46
C ILE A 97 8.50 17.33 0.16
N HIS A 98 9.59 16.70 -0.27
CA HIS A 98 10.84 17.39 -0.64
C HIS A 98 11.10 17.42 -2.14
N THR A 99 10.38 16.60 -2.92
CA THR A 99 10.60 16.48 -4.35
C THR A 99 9.72 17.44 -5.14
N GLU A 100 10.36 18.32 -5.91
CA GLU A 100 9.70 19.26 -6.82
C GLU A 100 9.78 18.81 -8.27
N GLY A 101 9.13 19.56 -9.16
CA GLY A 101 9.21 19.38 -10.60
C GLY A 101 7.90 18.94 -11.23
N ILE A 102 7.99 18.35 -12.42
CA ILE A 102 6.86 17.95 -13.25
C ILE A 102 6.84 16.42 -13.35
N LEU A 103 5.68 15.81 -13.14
CA LEU A 103 5.49 14.38 -13.26
C LEU A 103 5.71 13.91 -14.71
N PRO A 104 6.29 12.72 -14.91
CA PRO A 104 6.50 12.18 -16.24
C PRO A 104 5.16 11.89 -16.94
N GLY A 105 5.18 11.94 -18.27
CA GLY A 105 4.01 11.68 -19.11
C GLY A 105 3.50 12.93 -19.88
N PRO A 106 2.49 12.75 -20.74
CA PRO A 106 2.07 13.77 -21.69
C PRO A 106 1.35 14.97 -21.05
N LEU A 107 0.81 14.78 -19.83
CA LEU A 107 -0.04 15.77 -19.16
C LEU A 107 0.75 16.90 -18.45
N LYS A 108 2.08 16.77 -18.32
CA LYS A 108 2.96 17.77 -17.69
C LYS A 108 2.44 18.31 -16.35
N VAL A 109 1.94 17.42 -15.48
CA VAL A 109 1.34 17.80 -14.19
C VAL A 109 2.44 18.20 -13.21
N PRO A 110 2.40 19.40 -12.61
CA PRO A 110 3.39 19.80 -11.60
C PRO A 110 3.13 19.07 -10.27
N ARG A 111 4.21 18.72 -9.57
CA ARG A 111 4.17 18.26 -8.19
C ARG A 111 3.72 19.40 -7.28
N ARG A 112 2.81 19.13 -6.35
CA ARG A 112 2.20 20.11 -5.46
C ARG A 112 2.58 19.89 -4.00
N ALA A 113 2.90 18.65 -3.62
CA ALA A 113 3.09 18.26 -2.23
C ALA A 113 4.16 19.11 -1.52
N ALA A 114 5.33 19.31 -2.14
CA ALA A 114 6.43 20.07 -1.54
C ALA A 114 6.08 21.55 -1.27
N SER A 115 5.41 22.20 -2.23
CA SER A 115 4.97 23.59 -2.06
C SER A 115 3.90 23.73 -0.98
N LEU A 116 2.96 22.79 -0.93
CA LEU A 116 1.89 22.75 0.06
C LEU A 116 2.44 22.48 1.46
N TYR A 117 3.41 21.57 1.59
CA TYR A 117 4.08 21.26 2.85
C TYR A 117 4.72 22.50 3.47
N ARG A 118 5.49 23.28 2.69
CA ARG A 118 6.10 24.54 3.16
C ARG A 118 5.05 25.55 3.60
N MET A 119 3.97 25.69 2.85
CA MET A 119 2.88 26.61 3.18
C MET A 119 2.20 26.21 4.50
N LEU A 120 1.92 24.92 4.68
CA LEU A 120 1.28 24.40 5.90
C LEU A 120 2.19 24.50 7.12
N GLN A 121 3.50 24.25 6.96
CA GLN A 121 4.47 24.46 8.03
C GLN A 121 4.53 25.93 8.48
N ALA A 122 4.65 26.87 7.53
CA ALA A 122 4.78 28.30 7.84
C ALA A 122 3.55 28.86 8.57
N ASN A 123 2.36 28.33 8.26
CA ASN A 123 1.10 28.80 8.84
C ASN A 123 0.69 28.06 10.13
N THR A 124 1.59 27.27 10.74
CA THR A 124 1.20 26.34 11.82
C THR A 124 0.61 27.02 13.05
N ASN A 125 1.06 28.24 13.37
CA ASN A 125 0.71 28.95 14.60
C ASN A 125 -0.21 30.17 14.40
N LEU A 126 -0.68 30.40 13.16
CA LEU A 126 -1.36 31.64 12.78
C LEU A 126 -2.88 31.48 12.60
N SER A 127 -3.40 30.25 12.61
CA SER A 127 -4.80 29.97 12.28
C SER A 127 -5.36 28.77 13.06
N ASN A 128 -6.51 28.96 13.71
CA ASN A 128 -7.32 27.91 14.34
C ASN A 128 -8.39 27.37 13.37
N ASP A 129 -8.06 27.24 12.09
CA ASP A 129 -8.99 26.73 11.08
C ASP A 129 -9.14 25.20 11.18
N PRO A 130 -10.36 24.66 11.44
CA PRO A 130 -10.63 23.22 11.47
C PRO A 130 -10.29 22.49 10.16
N MET A 131 -10.28 23.19 9.02
CA MET A 131 -9.96 22.60 7.70
C MET A 131 -8.47 22.25 7.54
N ARG A 132 -7.60 22.73 8.44
CA ARG A 132 -6.17 22.39 8.42
C ARG A 132 -5.89 20.89 8.52
N VAL A 133 -6.75 20.16 9.24
CA VAL A 133 -6.66 18.70 9.33
C VAL A 133 -6.73 18.07 7.94
N ILE A 134 -7.69 18.53 7.14
CA ILE A 134 -7.93 18.06 5.78
C ILE A 134 -6.74 18.42 4.88
N ASP A 135 -6.17 19.62 5.04
CA ASP A 135 -5.01 20.04 4.26
C ASP A 135 -3.77 19.17 4.53
N TRP A 136 -3.51 18.81 5.79
CA TRP A 136 -2.40 17.92 6.14
C TRP A 136 -2.58 16.51 5.56
N VAL A 137 -3.78 15.94 5.70
CA VAL A 137 -4.09 14.62 5.12
C VAL A 137 -3.99 14.65 3.59
N ASN A 138 -4.53 15.67 2.94
CA ASN A 138 -4.42 15.84 1.48
C ASN A 138 -2.97 15.99 1.04
N MET A 139 -2.17 16.76 1.78
CA MET A 139 -0.75 16.95 1.48
C MET A 139 0.02 15.64 1.55
N PHE A 140 -0.16 14.83 2.60
CA PHE A 140 0.48 13.52 2.70
C PHE A 140 0.02 12.56 1.60
N ALA A 141 -1.27 12.55 1.27
CA ALA A 141 -1.80 11.71 0.19
C ALA A 141 -1.22 12.13 -1.18
N LEU A 142 -1.08 13.44 -1.43
CA LEU A 142 -0.44 13.96 -2.63
C LEU A 142 1.04 13.58 -2.70
N ALA A 143 1.80 13.70 -1.61
CA ALA A 143 3.22 13.33 -1.57
C ALA A 143 3.43 11.88 -2.05
N VAL A 144 2.66 10.93 -1.50
CA VAL A 144 2.78 9.52 -1.85
C VAL A 144 2.29 9.22 -3.27
N ASN A 145 1.18 9.83 -3.71
CA ASN A 145 0.66 9.61 -5.05
C ASN A 145 1.54 10.25 -6.14
N GLU A 146 2.19 11.37 -5.86
CA GLU A 146 3.17 12.02 -6.74
C GLU A 146 4.44 11.16 -6.88
N GLU A 147 4.93 10.54 -5.79
CA GLU A 147 6.02 9.56 -5.85
C GLU A 147 5.64 8.34 -6.69
N ASN A 148 4.44 7.77 -6.50
CA ASN A 148 3.94 6.68 -7.33
C ASN A 148 3.93 7.07 -8.82
N ALA A 149 3.39 8.25 -9.14
CA ALA A 149 3.29 8.73 -10.53
C ALA A 149 4.66 8.98 -11.17
N ALA A 150 5.69 9.27 -10.37
CA ALA A 150 7.06 9.42 -10.83
C ALA A 150 7.86 8.10 -10.92
N GLY A 151 7.25 6.96 -10.57
CA GLY A 151 7.92 5.67 -10.53
C GLY A 151 8.81 5.47 -9.29
N GLY A 152 8.57 6.26 -8.25
CA GLY A 152 9.21 6.10 -6.94
C GLY A 152 8.77 4.83 -6.23
N ARG A 153 9.45 4.51 -5.12
CA ARG A 153 9.12 3.34 -4.30
C ARG A 153 7.86 3.64 -3.48
N VAL A 154 6.83 2.81 -3.64
CA VAL A 154 5.56 2.92 -2.90
C VAL A 154 5.14 1.59 -2.29
N VAL A 155 4.26 1.65 -1.28
CA VAL A 155 3.61 0.48 -0.69
C VAL A 155 2.16 0.42 -1.17
N THR A 156 1.73 -0.72 -1.70
CA THR A 156 0.35 -0.93 -2.14
C THR A 156 -0.62 -0.85 -0.95
N ALA A 157 -1.74 -0.12 -1.10
CA ALA A 157 -2.77 -0.05 -0.07
C ALA A 157 -4.20 0.16 -0.64
N PRO A 158 -4.83 -0.84 -1.29
CA PRO A 158 -4.33 -2.17 -1.64
C PRO A 158 -3.64 -2.22 -3.02
N THR A 159 -3.57 -1.10 -3.74
CA THR A 159 -2.89 -0.98 -5.04
C THR A 159 -2.00 0.25 -5.07
N ASN A 160 -1.14 0.37 -6.08
CA ASN A 160 -0.34 1.59 -6.29
C ASN A 160 -1.22 2.83 -6.52
N GLY A 161 -2.36 2.69 -7.19
CA GLY A 161 -3.27 3.82 -7.43
C GLY A 161 -3.91 4.40 -6.16
N ALA A 162 -4.00 3.60 -5.09
CA ALA A 162 -4.59 3.98 -3.81
C ALA A 162 -3.56 4.13 -2.68
N CYS A 163 -2.26 4.04 -2.99
CA CYS A 163 -1.19 3.93 -2.00
C CYS A 163 -1.09 5.13 -1.03
N GLY A 164 -1.58 6.32 -1.40
CA GLY A 164 -1.49 7.52 -0.56
C GLY A 164 -2.47 7.60 0.62
N ILE A 165 -3.53 6.79 0.66
CA ILE A 165 -4.62 7.00 1.64
C ILE A 165 -4.24 6.55 3.05
N ILE A 166 -3.85 5.28 3.22
CA ILE A 166 -3.42 4.74 4.52
C ILE A 166 -2.26 5.54 5.14
N PRO A 167 -1.15 5.80 4.43
CA PRO A 167 -0.04 6.53 5.02
C PRO A 167 -0.40 7.97 5.39
N ALA A 168 -1.30 8.63 4.65
CA ALA A 168 -1.74 9.97 5.00
C ALA A 168 -2.52 10.03 6.32
N VAL A 169 -3.40 9.06 6.56
CA VAL A 169 -4.16 8.98 7.82
C VAL A 169 -3.23 8.66 8.99
N LEU A 170 -2.29 7.72 8.82
CA LEU A 170 -1.33 7.36 9.87
C LEU A 170 -0.37 8.51 10.20
N ALA A 171 0.16 9.20 9.19
CA ALA A 171 1.07 10.33 9.39
C ALA A 171 0.37 11.51 10.08
N TYR A 172 -0.93 11.71 9.83
CA TYR A 172 -1.73 12.69 10.57
C TYR A 172 -1.97 12.25 12.02
N TYR A 173 -2.21 10.96 12.28
CA TYR A 173 -2.40 10.45 13.64
C TYR A 173 -1.14 10.55 14.51
N GLU A 174 0.05 10.38 13.94
CA GLU A 174 1.34 10.53 14.66
C GLU A 174 1.74 11.99 14.93
N LYS A 175 1.10 12.96 14.25
CA LYS A 175 1.48 14.37 14.29
C LYS A 175 0.81 15.15 15.41
#